data_AF-A0A0D2ZTG6-F1
#
_entry.id   AF-A0A0D2ZTG6-F1
#
_cell.length_a   1.000
_cell.length_b   1.000
_cell.length_c   1.000
_cell.angle_alpha   90.00
_cell.angle_beta   90.00
_cell.angle_gamma   90.00
#
_symmetry.space_group_name_H-M   'P 1'
#
loop_
_entity.id
_entity.type
_entity.pdbx_description
1 polymer ?
#
loop_
_entity_poly.entity_id
_entity_poly.type
_entity_poly.pdbx_seq_one_letter_code
_entity_poly.pdbx_strand_id
1 'polypeptide(L)' 'MSSAASLIGVSSETDVGAFDYGEALSKSLLYFEAQRSGRLPYNQRVTWRDHSGLTDGLEQGIT' A
#
# COMPACT_ATOMS: atom_id res chain seq x y z
N MET A 1 -5.96 -50.10 -21.62
CA MET A 1 -6.92 -49.03 -21.23
C MET A 1 -7.17 -49.14 -19.73
N SER A 2 -6.51 -48.30 -18.93
CA SER A 2 -7.04 -47.91 -17.61
C SER A 2 -6.27 -46.67 -17.17
N SER A 3 -6.95 -45.54 -17.21
CA SER A 3 -6.40 -44.21 -16.91
C SER A 3 -6.55 -43.98 -15.40
N ALA A 4 -5.43 -43.85 -14.68
CA ALA A 4 -5.46 -43.38 -13.30
C ALA A 4 -5.38 -41.85 -13.32
N ALA A 5 -6.48 -41.20 -12.94
CA ALA A 5 -6.60 -39.75 -12.90
C ALA A 5 -5.55 -39.14 -11.95
N SER A 6 -4.78 -38.17 -12.45
CA SER A 6 -3.91 -37.34 -11.61
C SER A 6 -4.76 -36.63 -10.55
N LEU A 7 -4.48 -36.91 -9.28
CA LEU A 7 -4.95 -36.14 -8.15
C LEU A 7 -4.39 -34.71 -8.28
N ILE A 8 -5.25 -33.77 -8.68
CA ILE A 8 -4.95 -32.35 -8.58
C ILE A 8 -4.85 -32.05 -7.08
N GLY A 9 -3.62 -31.86 -6.61
CA GLY A 9 -3.35 -31.34 -5.28
C GLY A 9 -3.97 -29.94 -5.19
N VAL A 10 -5.10 -29.83 -4.51
CA VAL A 10 -5.59 -28.54 -4.03
C VAL A 10 -4.62 -28.14 -2.92
N SER A 11 -3.73 -27.19 -3.22
CA SER A 11 -3.00 -26.46 -2.18
C SER A 11 -4.05 -25.66 -1.43
N SER A 12 -4.38 -26.05 -0.19
CA SER A 12 -5.16 -25.20 0.70
C SER A 12 -4.26 -24.03 1.11
N GLU A 13 -4.32 -22.93 0.36
CA GLU A 13 -3.68 -21.66 0.71
C GLU A 13 -4.46 -20.97 1.83
N THR A 14 -4.36 -21.53 3.03
CA THR A 14 -4.50 -20.75 4.26
C THR A 14 -3.54 -21.33 5.28
N ASP A 15 -2.24 -21.14 5.05
CA ASP A 15 -1.35 -20.97 6.18
C ASP A 15 -1.78 -19.67 6.86
N VAL A 16 -2.62 -19.77 7.89
CA VAL A 16 -2.79 -18.65 8.83
C VAL A 16 -1.55 -18.67 9.73
N GLY A 17 -0.38 -18.53 9.10
CA GLY A 17 0.87 -18.23 9.78
C GLY A 17 0.62 -16.96 10.60
N ALA A 18 1.22 -16.90 11.78
CA ALA A 18 1.08 -15.73 12.66
C ALA A 18 1.23 -14.44 11.85
N PHE A 19 0.24 -13.55 11.93
CA PHE A 19 0.26 -12.31 11.15
C PHE A 19 1.47 -11.45 11.55
N ASP A 20 2.22 -10.97 10.56
CA ASP A 20 3.27 -9.99 10.80
C ASP A 20 2.64 -8.60 11.02
N TYR A 21 2.32 -8.33 12.28
CA TYR A 21 1.79 -7.03 12.70
C TYR A 21 2.79 -5.88 12.49
N GLY A 22 4.10 -6.17 12.42
CA GLY A 22 5.12 -5.17 12.12
C GLY A 22 5.05 -4.71 10.66
N GLU A 23 4.86 -5.66 9.75
CA GLU A 23 4.60 -5.36 8.34
C GLU A 23 3.28 -4.61 8.16
N ALA A 24 2.21 -5.07 8.83
CA ALA A 24 0.90 -4.42 8.79
C ALA A 24 0.98 -2.96 9.26
N LEU A 25 1.61 -2.70 10.40
CA LEU A 25 1.80 -1.35 10.93
C LEU A 25 2.62 -0.47 9.98
N SER A 26 3.70 -1.02 9.42
CA SER A 26 4.55 -0.30 8.47
C SER A 26 3.79 0.13 7.22
N LYS A 27 2.92 -0.75 6.69
CA LYS A 27 2.04 -0.45 5.55
C LYS A 27 0.95 0.57 5.93
N SER A 28 0.37 0.49 7.13
CA SER A 28 -0.58 1.48 7.62
C SER A 28 0.02 2.90 7.69
N LEU A 29 1.28 3.02 8.13
CA LEU A 29 1.98 4.31 8.12
C LEU A 29 2.26 4.80 6.69
N LEU A 30 2.67 3.89 5.80
CA LEU A 30 2.92 4.22 4.40
C LEU A 30 1.65 4.70 3.68
N TYR A 31 0.48 4.15 4.04
CA TYR A 31 -0.81 4.61 3.53
C TYR A 31 -1.04 6.11 3.84
N PHE A 32 -0.80 6.55 5.07
CA PHE A 32 -0.95 7.96 5.43
C PHE A 32 0.10 8.85 4.75
N GLU A 33 1.33 8.37 4.55
CA GLU A 33 2.33 9.11 3.76
C GLU A 33 1.86 9.35 2.32
N ALA A 34 1.18 8.37 1.71
CA ALA A 34 0.65 8.50 0.36
C ALA A 34 -0.52 9.49 0.22
N GLN A 35 -1.19 9.82 1.33
CA GLN A 35 -2.33 10.77 1.35
C GLN A 35 -1.91 12.23 1.58
N ARG A 36 -0.61 12.51 1.76
CA ARG A 36 -0.13 13.88 1.96
C ARG A 36 -0.42 14.74 0.72
N SER A 37 -1.02 15.90 0.96
CA SER A 37 -1.14 17.00 0.00
C SER A 37 -0.02 18.02 0.21
N GLY A 38 0.11 18.99 -0.69
CA GLY A 38 1.08 20.06 -0.60
C GLY A 38 2.46 19.66 -1.11
N ARG A 39 3.48 20.37 -0.61
CA ARG A 39 4.88 20.11 -0.96
C ARG A 39 5.41 18.92 -0.17
N LEU A 40 5.48 17.78 -0.85
CA LEU A 40 6.07 16.55 -0.31
C LEU A 40 7.56 16.73 0.07
N PRO A 41 8.00 16.14 1.20
CA PRO A 41 9.40 16.19 1.61
C PRO A 41 10.28 15.28 0.75
N TYR A 42 11.53 15.69 0.50
CA TYR A 42 12.48 14.99 -0.39
C TYR A 42 12.83 13.57 0.06
N ASN A 43 12.64 13.24 1.34
CA ASN A 43 12.90 11.93 1.92
C ASN A 43 11.63 11.05 2.00
N GLN A 44 10.57 11.37 1.26
CA GLN A 44 9.37 10.52 1.25
C GLN A 44 9.65 9.14 0.64
N ARG A 45 8.95 8.12 1.16
CA ARG A 45 9.10 6.72 0.71
C ARG A 45 8.20 6.37 -0.48
N VAL A 46 7.18 7.19 -0.74
CA VAL A 46 6.16 6.94 -1.78
C VAL A 46 6.60 7.59 -3.10
N THR A 47 7.32 6.84 -3.92
CA THR A 47 8.02 7.36 -5.13
C THR A 47 7.11 7.78 -6.28
N TRP A 48 5.85 7.30 -6.31
CA TRP A 48 4.87 7.63 -7.34
C TRP A 48 4.03 8.88 -7.01
N ARG A 49 4.17 9.45 -5.80
CA ARG A 49 3.51 10.70 -5.40
C ARG A 49 4.41 11.90 -5.65
N ASP A 50 3.81 12.99 -6.08
CA ASP A 50 4.48 14.27 -6.31
C ASP A 50 3.66 15.42 -5.67
N HIS A 51 4.22 16.62 -5.65
CA HIS A 51 3.61 17.81 -5.10
C HIS A 51 2.20 18.04 -5.67
N SER A 52 1.25 18.36 -4.80
CA SER A 52 -0.15 18.60 -5.17
C SER A 52 -0.75 19.70 -4.30
N GLY A 53 -1.85 20.34 -4.70
CA GLY A 53 -2.55 21.33 -3.86
C GLY A 53 -1.71 22.55 -3.44
N LEU A 54 -0.72 22.96 -4.26
CA LEU A 54 0.20 24.06 -3.89
C LEU A 54 -0.45 25.44 -3.87
N THR A 55 -1.61 25.59 -4.52
CA THR A 55 -2.37 26.83 -4.58
C THR A 55 -3.62 26.80 -3.69
N ASP A 56 -3.78 25.75 -2.89
CA ASP A 56 -4.91 25.61 -1.99
C ASP A 56 -4.85 26.73 -0.94
N GLY A 57 -5.93 27.51 -0.81
CA GLY A 57 -6.00 28.67 0.10
C GLY A 57 -5.67 30.03 -0.54
N LEU A 58 -5.05 30.04 -1.73
CA LEU A 58 -4.61 31.28 -2.39
C LEU A 58 -5.77 32.24 -2.70
N GLU A 59 -6.90 31.71 -3.20
CA GLU A 59 -8.09 32.52 -3.50
C GLU A 59 -8.76 33.10 -2.24
N GLN A 60 -8.48 32.53 -1.07
CA GLN A 60 -8.98 33.01 0.22
C GLN A 60 -7.97 33.92 0.93
N GLY A 61 -6.83 34.23 0.30
CA GLY A 61 -5.76 35.03 0.88
C GLY A 61 -5.01 34.33 2.02
N ILE A 62 -5.12 33.01 2.11
CA ILE A 62 -4.44 32.18 3.11
C ILE A 62 -3.29 31.47 2.40
N THR A 63 -2.05 31.84 2.72
CA THR A 63 -0.81 31.27 2.19
C THR A 63 -0.06 30.48 3.24
#